data_AF-A0A0K0LCC9-F1
#
_entry.id   AF-A0A0K0LCC9-F1
#
_cell.length_a   1.000
_cell.length_b   1.000
_cell.length_c   1.000
_cell.angle_alpha   90.00
_cell.angle_beta   90.00
_cell.angle_gamma   90.00
#
_symmetry.space_group_name_H-M   'P 1'
#
loop_
_entity.id
_entity.type
_entity.pdbx_description
1 polymer ?
#
loop_
_entity_poly.entity_id
_entity_poly.type
_entity_poly.pdbx_seq_one_letter_code
_entity_poly.pdbx_strand_id
1 'polypeptide(L)'
;DAWNEQQACTTDARAAIEKISSVANKDKINLACCTYRRFRLCGTDLIEKKCGTEAKDFVLKFVSFFVSNLPDVVCQNFSPEESPCKALLPPIGTPPSGDKDSPLNQIISMFSAN
;
A
#
# COMPACT_ATOMS: atom_id res chain seq x y z
N ASP A 1 -5.59 19.04 -2.51
CA ASP A 1 -5.34 18.87 -3.97
C ASP A 1 -5.06 17.39 -4.24
N ALA A 2 -4.93 16.97 -5.50
CA ALA A 2 -4.69 15.57 -5.84
C ALA A 2 -3.36 15.03 -5.28
N TRP A 3 -2.34 15.89 -5.16
CA TRP A 3 -1.03 15.53 -4.62
C TRP A 3 -1.12 15.13 -3.14
N ASN A 4 -1.78 15.94 -2.31
CA ASN A 4 -1.92 15.66 -0.89
C ASN A 4 -2.73 14.37 -0.63
N GLU A 5 -3.78 14.11 -1.43
CA GLU A 5 -4.58 12.89 -1.32
C GLU A 5 -3.78 11.65 -1.75
N GLN A 6 -2.97 11.76 -2.81
CA GLN A 6 -2.05 10.69 -3.21
C GLN A 6 -0.98 10.45 -2.13
N GLN A 7 -0.43 11.52 -1.57
CA GLN A 7 0.54 11.46 -0.48
C GLN A 7 -0.05 10.78 0.76
N ALA A 8 -1.34 10.95 1.04
CA ALA A 8 -2.01 10.25 2.13
C ALA A 8 -2.01 8.73 1.90
N CYS A 9 -2.34 8.26 0.69
CA CYS A 9 -2.30 6.83 0.36
C CYS A 9 -0.88 6.25 0.49
N THR A 10 0.15 6.95 0.00
CA THR A 10 1.54 6.47 0.08
C THR A 10 2.09 6.52 1.50
N THR A 11 1.71 7.53 2.28
CA THR A 11 2.09 7.64 3.70
C THR A 11 1.47 6.51 4.53
N ASP A 12 0.19 6.21 4.30
CA ASP A 12 -0.49 5.08 4.97
C ASP A 12 0.16 3.74 4.63
N ALA A 13 0.49 3.51 3.35
CA ALA A 13 1.21 2.32 2.91
C ALA A 13 2.59 2.22 3.56
N ARG A 14 3.31 3.33 3.65
CA ARG A 14 4.64 3.38 4.29
C ARG A 14 4.57 3.01 5.77
N ALA A 15 3.60 3.55 6.51
CA ALA A 15 3.41 3.21 7.92
C ALA A 15 3.17 1.69 8.12
N ALA A 16 2.44 1.06 7.19
CA ALA A 16 2.20 -0.38 7.24
C ALA A 16 3.43 -1.21 6.81
N ILE A 17 4.19 -0.78 5.81
CA ILE A 17 5.44 -1.43 5.37
C ILE A 17 6.48 -1.43 6.50
N GLU A 18 6.62 -0.33 7.22
CA GLU A 18 7.58 -0.23 8.34
C GLU A 18 7.26 -1.20 9.49
N LYS A 19 6.00 -1.64 9.61
CA LYS A 19 5.57 -2.66 10.58
C LYS A 19 5.95 -4.09 10.17
N ILE A 20 6.32 -4.34 8.90
CA ILE A 20 6.67 -5.68 8.40
C ILE A 20 7.88 -6.26 9.15
N SER A 21 8.84 -5.43 9.54
CA SER A 21 10.04 -5.90 10.27
C SER A 21 9.73 -6.35 11.70
N SER A 22 8.65 -5.84 12.31
CA SER A 22 8.31 -6.07 13.72
C SER A 22 7.23 -7.13 13.95
N VAL A 23 6.50 -7.56 12.91
CA VAL A 23 5.55 -8.67 13.02
C VAL A 23 6.22 -10.03 12.94
N ALA A 24 5.56 -11.06 13.48
CA ALA A 24 6.02 -12.44 13.38
C ALA A 24 6.18 -12.86 11.91
N ASN A 25 7.16 -13.73 11.62
CA ASN A 25 7.46 -14.16 10.24
C ASN A 25 6.23 -14.70 9.49
N LYS A 26 5.36 -15.44 10.18
CA LYS A 26 4.10 -15.97 9.61
C LYS A 26 3.12 -14.87 9.16
N ASP A 27 3.21 -13.69 9.74
CA ASP A 27 2.30 -12.56 9.50
C ASP A 27 2.90 -11.54 8.52
N LYS A 28 4.16 -11.67 8.11
CA LYS A 28 4.82 -10.75 7.18
C LYS A 28 4.12 -10.72 5.82
N ILE A 29 3.81 -11.88 5.25
CA ILE A 29 3.09 -11.97 3.97
C ILE A 29 1.65 -11.47 4.12
N ASN A 30 0.98 -11.81 5.23
CA ASN A 30 -0.36 -11.30 5.51
C ASN A 30 -0.35 -9.76 5.55
N LEU A 31 0.54 -9.16 6.33
CA LEU A 31 0.66 -7.71 6.43
C LEU A 31 1.05 -7.08 5.08
N ALA A 32 1.95 -7.68 4.32
CA ALA A 32 2.31 -7.19 2.98
C ALA A 32 1.09 -7.20 2.03
N CYS A 33 0.34 -8.30 2.00
CA CYS A 33 -0.88 -8.38 1.18
C CYS A 33 -1.97 -7.41 1.65
N CYS A 34 -2.19 -7.29 2.96
CA CYS A 34 -3.14 -6.31 3.51
C CYS A 34 -2.75 -4.87 3.14
N THR A 35 -1.46 -4.56 3.22
CA THR A 35 -0.93 -3.24 2.86
C THR A 35 -1.14 -2.96 1.38
N TYR A 36 -0.80 -3.93 0.52
CA TYR A 36 -1.02 -3.84 -0.92
C TYR A 36 -2.49 -3.58 -1.26
N ARG A 37 -3.42 -4.37 -0.68
CA ARG A 37 -4.86 -4.24 -0.95
C ARG A 37 -5.39 -2.88 -0.49
N ARG A 38 -4.99 -2.41 0.70
CA ARG A 38 -5.41 -1.09 1.21
C ARG A 38 -4.87 0.05 0.36
N PHE A 39 -3.58 -0.01 -0.01
CA PHE A 39 -2.96 0.99 -0.87
C PHE A 39 -3.60 1.03 -2.26
N ARG A 40 -3.83 -0.15 -2.86
CA ARG A 40 -4.45 -0.26 -4.18
C ARG A 40 -5.86 0.35 -4.18
N LEU A 41 -6.68 0.03 -3.18
CA LEU A 41 -8.02 0.60 -3.04
C LEU A 41 -7.97 2.13 -2.86
N CYS A 42 -7.12 2.63 -1.97
CA CYS A 42 -6.95 4.08 -1.77
C CYS A 42 -6.58 4.81 -3.07
N GLY A 43 -5.60 4.26 -3.81
CA GLY A 43 -5.16 4.83 -5.08
C GLY A 43 -6.23 4.77 -6.17
N THR A 44 -6.91 3.63 -6.34
CA THR A 44 -7.94 3.50 -7.36
C THR A 44 -9.18 4.34 -7.07
N ASP A 45 -9.59 4.44 -5.81
CA ASP A 45 -10.74 5.25 -5.41
C ASP A 45 -10.44 6.74 -5.58
N LEU A 46 -9.20 7.16 -5.28
CA LEU A 46 -8.74 8.52 -5.57
C LEU A 46 -8.78 8.82 -7.07
N ILE A 47 -8.25 7.93 -7.91
CA ILE A 47 -8.26 8.10 -9.36
C ILE A 47 -9.69 8.17 -9.89
N GLU A 48 -10.57 7.26 -9.45
CA GLU A 48 -11.97 7.27 -9.88
C GLU A 48 -12.68 8.56 -9.47
N LYS A 49 -12.48 9.00 -8.23
CA LYS A 49 -13.08 10.23 -7.71
C LYS A 49 -12.61 11.49 -8.45
N LYS A 50 -11.34 11.53 -8.89
CA LYS A 50 -10.75 12.72 -9.53
C LYS A 50 -10.84 12.70 -11.05
N CYS A 51 -10.79 11.52 -11.66
CA CYS A 51 -10.57 11.33 -13.10
C CYS A 51 -11.60 10.40 -13.76
N GLY A 52 -12.52 9.80 -12.99
CA GLY A 52 -13.57 8.92 -13.49
C GLY A 52 -13.15 7.46 -13.61
N THR A 53 -14.14 6.60 -13.80
CA THR A 53 -13.99 5.14 -13.83
C THR A 53 -13.09 4.68 -15.00
N GLU A 54 -13.17 5.33 -16.17
CA GLU A 54 -12.32 4.98 -17.32
C GLU A 54 -10.82 5.16 -17.01
N ALA A 55 -10.46 6.24 -16.30
CA ALA A 55 -9.08 6.48 -15.87
C ALA A 55 -8.61 5.42 -14.86
N LYS A 56 -9.46 5.04 -13.91
CA LYS A 56 -9.17 3.95 -12.95
C LYS A 56 -8.90 2.64 -13.70
N ASP A 57 -9.76 2.27 -14.64
CA ASP A 57 -9.62 1.03 -15.40
C ASP A 57 -8.36 1.01 -16.27
N PHE A 58 -8.04 2.16 -16.89
CA PHE A 58 -6.80 2.31 -17.65
C PHE A 58 -5.57 2.14 -16.76
N VAL A 59 -5.51 2.83 -15.61
CA VAL A 59 -4.37 2.75 -14.68
C VAL A 59 -4.21 1.33 -14.13
N LEU A 60 -5.31 0.65 -13.79
CA LEU A 60 -5.26 -0.74 -13.32
C LEU A 60 -4.65 -1.66 -14.37
N LYS A 61 -5.06 -1.56 -15.64
CA LYS A 61 -4.49 -2.35 -16.74
C LYS A 61 -3.03 -2.00 -16.99
N PHE A 62 -2.69 -0.72 -16.98
CA PHE A 62 -1.32 -0.24 -17.16
C PHE A 62 -0.39 -0.80 -16.08
N VAL A 63 -0.76 -0.68 -14.81
CA VAL A 63 0.04 -1.21 -13.69
C VAL A 63 0.20 -2.73 -13.80
N SER A 64 -0.89 -3.47 -14.06
CA SER A 64 -0.82 -4.92 -14.21
C SER A 64 0.06 -5.36 -15.40
N PHE A 65 0.10 -4.59 -16.48
CA PHE A 65 0.97 -4.87 -17.63
C PHE A 65 2.45 -4.67 -17.29
N PHE A 66 2.79 -3.57 -16.60
CA PHE A 66 4.18 -3.23 -16.28
C PHE A 66 4.73 -4.03 -15.08
N VAL A 67 3.91 -4.28 -14.06
CA VAL A 67 4.34 -4.85 -12.76
C VAL A 67 3.94 -6.32 -12.62
N SER A 68 3.26 -6.91 -13.60
CA SER A 68 2.55 -8.19 -13.51
C SER A 68 1.29 -8.12 -12.64
N ASN A 69 0.42 -9.14 -12.77
CA ASN A 69 -0.73 -9.36 -11.91
C ASN A 69 -0.42 -10.22 -10.68
N LEU A 70 0.86 -10.57 -10.44
CA LEU A 70 1.25 -11.43 -9.33
C LEU A 70 0.76 -10.94 -7.96
N PRO A 71 0.90 -9.64 -7.58
CA PRO A 71 0.38 -9.17 -6.30
C PRO A 71 -1.14 -9.34 -6.16
N ASP A 72 -1.88 -9.17 -7.26
CA ASP A 72 -3.33 -9.39 -7.28
C ASP A 72 -3.68 -10.86 -7.05
N VAL A 73 -2.95 -11.78 -7.67
CA VAL A 73 -3.18 -13.23 -7.52
C VAL A 73 -2.83 -13.71 -6.11
N VAL A 74 -1.67 -13.32 -5.59
CA VAL A 74 -1.21 -13.76 -4.26
C VAL A 74 -2.09 -13.18 -3.15
N CYS A 75 -2.55 -11.94 -3.31
CA CYS A 75 -3.27 -11.22 -2.27
C CYS A 75 -4.81 -11.17 -2.48
N GLN A 76 -5.36 -11.97 -3.42
CA GLN A 76 -6.77 -11.91 -3.80
C GLN A 76 -7.77 -12.09 -2.63
N ASN A 77 -7.40 -12.90 -1.63
CA ASN A 77 -8.26 -13.24 -0.49
C ASN A 77 -8.08 -12.29 0.71
N PHE A 78 -7.34 -11.19 0.55
CA PHE A 78 -7.14 -10.21 1.61
C PHE A 78 -8.04 -8.98 1.38
N SER A 79 -8.79 -8.61 2.41
CA SER A 79 -9.60 -7.40 2.48
C SER A 79 -9.11 -6.54 3.66
N PRO A 80 -8.85 -5.23 3.48
CA PRO A 80 -8.31 -4.38 4.56
C PRO A 80 -9.17 -4.34 5.83
N GLU A 81 -10.48 -4.49 5.67
CA GLU A 81 -11.47 -4.37 6.76
C GLU A 81 -11.75 -5.70 7.47
N GLU A 82 -11.20 -6.80 6.98
CA GLU A 82 -11.46 -8.15 7.48
C GLU A 82 -10.22 -8.73 8.19
N SER A 83 -10.42 -9.84 8.91
CA SER A 83 -9.29 -10.60 9.47
C SER A 83 -8.52 -11.29 8.34
N PRO A 84 -7.17 -11.29 8.34
CA PRO A 84 -6.28 -10.81 9.41
C PRO A 84 -5.90 -9.33 9.29
N CYS A 85 -6.27 -8.64 8.20
CA CYS A 85 -5.81 -7.29 7.90
C CYS A 85 -6.17 -6.26 8.95
N LYS A 86 -7.41 -6.30 9.45
CA LYS A 86 -7.86 -5.38 10.50
C LYS A 86 -7.01 -5.42 11.77
N ALA A 87 -6.43 -6.59 12.09
CA ALA A 87 -5.55 -6.75 13.25
C ALA A 87 -4.09 -6.40 12.95
N LEU A 88 -3.63 -6.64 11.72
CA LEU A 88 -2.24 -6.46 11.32
C LEU A 88 -1.93 -5.03 10.88
N LEU A 89 -2.86 -4.37 10.19
CA LEU A 89 -2.64 -3.03 9.66
C LEU A 89 -2.58 -1.99 10.79
N PRO A 90 -1.73 -0.96 10.65
CA PRO A 90 -1.82 0.21 11.53
C PRO A 90 -3.13 0.97 11.27
N PRO A 91 -3.66 1.69 12.27
CA PRO A 91 -4.78 2.60 12.06
C PRO A 91 -4.50 3.62 10.95
N ILE A 92 -5.53 3.99 10.19
CA ILE A 92 -5.42 5.04 9.17
C ILE A 92 -4.95 6.34 9.83
N GLY A 93 -4.02 7.04 9.19
CA GLY A 93 -3.42 8.27 9.71
C GLY A 93 -2.25 8.04 10.67
N THR A 94 -1.85 6.79 10.92
CA THR A 94 -0.60 6.50 11.64
C THR A 94 0.58 7.07 10.84
N PRO A 95 1.40 7.96 11.42
CA PRO A 95 2.58 8.46 10.73
C PRO A 95 3.64 7.34 10.60
N PRO A 96 4.38 7.28 9.47
CA PRO A 96 5.56 6.42 9.37
C PRO A 96 6.59 6.80 10.44
N SER A 97 7.25 5.81 11.03
CA SER A 97 8.33 6.01 11.99
C SER A 97 9.53 6.70 11.37
N GLY A 98 9.81 6.42 10.08
CA GLY A 98 10.95 6.99 9.38
C GLY A 98 12.30 6.62 9.98
N ASP A 99 12.38 5.51 10.73
CA ASP A 99 13.62 5.01 11.33
C ASP A 99 14.71 4.84 10.26
N LYS A 100 15.78 5.63 10.36
CA LYS A 100 16.88 5.68 9.38
C LYS A 100 17.81 4.47 9.48
N ASP A 101 17.77 3.76 10.61
CA ASP A 101 18.58 2.57 10.83
C ASP A 101 17.89 1.32 10.27
N SER A 102 16.60 1.40 9.94
CA SER A 102 15.85 0.33 9.28
C SER A 102 16.29 0.17 7.82
N PRO A 103 16.79 -1.01 7.39
CA PRO A 103 17.17 -1.25 6.00
C PRO A 103 16.02 -1.04 5.00
N LEU A 104 14.79 -1.36 5.41
CA LEU A 104 13.59 -1.13 4.59
C LEU A 104 13.37 0.37 4.35
N ASN A 105 13.56 1.21 5.37
CA ASN A 105 13.41 2.65 5.23
C ASN A 105 14.52 3.28 4.40
N GLN A 106 15.73 2.75 4.49
CA GLN A 106 16.83 3.16 3.61
C GLN A 106 16.46 2.90 2.15
N ILE A 107 15.99 1.68 1.81
CA ILE A 107 15.54 1.34 0.46
C ILE A 107 14.40 2.28 0.00
N ILE A 108 13.36 2.44 0.81
CA ILE A 108 12.22 3.32 0.45
C ILE A 108 12.72 4.75 0.20
N SER A 109 13.59 5.27 1.06
CA SER A 109 14.13 6.62 0.91
C SER A 109 14.94 6.80 -0.39
N MET A 110 15.70 5.78 -0.82
CA MET A 110 16.44 5.83 -2.07
C MET A 110 15.52 5.98 -3.29
N PHE A 111 14.35 5.33 -3.26
CA PHE A 111 13.39 5.36 -4.38
C PHE A 111 12.32 6.45 -4.25
N SER A 112 12.17 7.08 -3.08
CA SER A 112 11.17 8.14 -2.82
C SER A 112 11.75 9.56 -2.77
N ALA A 113 13.07 9.73 -2.93
CA ALA A 113 13.75 11.02 -2.78
C ALA A 113 13.66 11.97 -4.00
N ASN A 114 12.77 11.71 -4.95
CA ASN A 114 12.58 12.55 -6.15
C ASN A 114 11.17 13.16 -6.17
#